data_AF-A0A5N9ABS1-F1
#
_entry.id   AF-A0A5N9ABS1-F1
#
_cell.length_a   1.000
_cell.length_b   1.000
_cell.length_c   1.000
_cell.angle_alpha   90.00
_cell.angle_beta   90.00
_cell.angle_gamma   90.00
#
_symmetry.space_group_name_H-M   'P 1'
#
loop_
_entity.id
_entity.type
_entity.pdbx_description
1 polymer ?
#
loop_
_entity_poly.entity_id
_entity_poly.type
_entity_poly.pdbx_seq_one_letter_code
_entity_poly.pdbx_strand_id
1 'polypeptide(L)' 'MKINPTARKIITRIIFWVVYSYILYVAIIDGWWLWVAIASPILFYIFYYEDLPESLKKKKK' A
#
# COMPACT_ATOMS: atom_id res chain seq x y z
N MET A 1 -4.68 -25.07 -4.82
CA MET A 1 -5.13 -24.23 -5.94
C MET A 1 -4.06 -23.16 -6.19
N LYS A 2 -3.41 -23.12 -7.35
CA LYS A 2 -2.48 -22.02 -7.68
C LYS A 2 -3.32 -20.77 -7.89
N ILE A 3 -3.31 -19.85 -6.92
CA ILE A 3 -4.05 -18.59 -7.02
C ILE A 3 -3.45 -17.79 -8.17
N ASN A 4 -4.30 -17.30 -9.07
CA ASN A 4 -3.88 -16.46 -10.19
C ASN A 4 -3.14 -15.23 -9.63
N PRO A 5 -1.95 -14.87 -10.15
CA PRO A 5 -1.19 -13.70 -9.69
C PRO A 5 -2.00 -12.40 -9.70
N THR A 6 -2.89 -12.22 -10.67
CA THR A 6 -3.80 -11.07 -10.74
C THR A 6 -4.81 -11.08 -9.60
N ALA A 7 -5.39 -12.24 -9.28
CA ALA A 7 -6.32 -12.37 -8.18
C ALA A 7 -5.64 -12.11 -6.83
N ARG A 8 -4.42 -12.62 -6.64
CA ARG A 8 -3.61 -12.36 -5.44
C ARG A 8 -3.33 -10.87 -5.27
N LYS A 9 -3.02 -10.15 -6.35
CA LYS A 9 -2.77 -8.70 -6.35
C LYS A 9 -4.02 -7.92 -5.95
N ILE A 10 -5.17 -8.27 -6.52
CA ILE A 10 -6.45 -7.64 -6.19
C ILE A 10 -6.77 -7.84 -4.70
N ILE A 11 -6.66 -9.07 -4.19
CA ILE A 11 -6.93 -9.38 -2.78
C ILE A 11 -6.00 -8.58 -1.86
N THR A 12 -4.70 -8.54 -2.17
CA THR A 12 -3.72 -7.79 -1.38
C THR A 12 -4.06 -6.30 -1.33
N ARG A 13 -4.51 -5.71 -2.45
CA ARG A 13 -4.91 -4.31 -2.52
C ARG A 13 -6.19 -4.01 -1.74
N ILE A 14 -7.18 -4.89 -1.81
CA ILE A 14 -8.42 -4.74 -1.05
C ILE A 14 -8.09 -4.74 0.44
N ILE A 15 -7.30 -5.72 0.89
CA ILE A 15 -6.86 -5.80 2.30
C ILE A 15 -6.07 -4.55 2.68
N PHE A 16 -5.13 -4.11 1.84
CA PHE A 16 -4.36 -2.89 2.07
C PHE A 16 -5.27 -1.68 2.28
N TRP A 17 -6.24 -1.44 1.39
CA TRP A 17 -7.15 -0.30 1.51
C TRP A 17 -8.03 -0.38 2.76
N VAL A 18 -8.58 -1.55 3.07
CA VAL A 18 -9.41 -1.72 4.27
C VAL A 18 -8.60 -1.40 5.53
N VAL A 19 -7.40 -1.97 5.66
CA VAL A 19 -6.53 -1.76 6.82
C VAL A 19 -6.02 -0.32 6.87
N TYR A 20 -5.57 0.24 5.74
CA TYR A 20 -5.04 1.59 5.66
C TYR A 20 -6.11 2.64 5.98
N SER A 21 -7.33 2.52 5.44
CA SER A 21 -8.43 3.43 5.73
C SER A 21 -8.84 3.39 7.20
N TYR A 22 -8.84 2.21 7.83
CA TYR A 22 -9.11 2.08 9.25
C TYR A 22 -8.04 2.73 10.12
N ILE A 23 -6.75 2.47 9.83
CA ILE A 23 -5.64 3.10 10.55
C ILE A 23 -5.68 4.62 10.39
N LEU A 24 -5.93 5.11 9.18
CA LEU A 24 -6.04 6.55 8.92
C LEU A 24 -7.21 7.17 9.69
N TYR A 25 -8.36 6.49 9.75
CA TYR A 25 -9.51 6.93 10.53
C TYR A 25 -9.17 7.09 12.03
N VAL A 26 -8.57 6.05 12.64
CA VAL A 26 -8.13 6.09 14.04
C VAL A 26 -7.11 7.20 14.25
N ALA A 27 -6.14 7.33 13.34
CA ALA A 27 -5.09 8.34 13.45
C ALA A 27 -5.61 9.78 13.31
N ILE A 28 -6.69 10.00 12.57
CA ILE A 28 -7.36 11.31 12.51
C ILE A 28 -8.02 11.63 13.85
N ILE A 29 -8.75 10.68 14.43
CA ILE A 29 -9.44 10.85 15.72
C ILE A 29 -8.44 11.13 16.85
N ASP A 30 -7.37 10.35 16.90
CA ASP A 30 -6.33 10.47 17.93
C ASP A 30 -5.28 11.55 17.61
N GLY A 31 -5.42 12.27 16.50
CA GLY A 31 -4.58 13.43 16.14
C GLY A 31 -3.16 13.12 15.63
N TRP A 32 -2.83 11.85 15.38
CA TRP A 32 -1.50 11.42 14.89
C TRP A 32 -1.46 11.08 13.38
N TRP A 33 -2.48 11.48 12.63
CA TRP A 33 -2.60 11.26 11.17
C TRP A 33 -1.38 11.71 10.35
N LEU A 34 -0.61 12.70 10.84
CA LEU A 34 0.60 13.19 10.18
C LEU A 34 1.64 12.08 10.00
N TRP A 35 1.80 11.21 11.01
CA TRP A 35 2.71 10.07 10.93
C TRP A 35 2.27 9.05 9.88
N VAL A 36 0.95 8.82 9.79
CA VAL A 36 0.38 7.96 8.75
C VAL A 36 0.67 8.55 7.38
N ALA A 37 0.41 9.85 7.17
CA ALA A 37 0.67 10.54 5.91
C ALA A 37 2.14 10.49 5.47
N ILE A 38 3.09 10.61 6.42
CA ILE A 38 4.53 10.48 6.15
C ILE A 38 4.89 9.04 5.77
N ALA A 39 4.26 8.04 6.39
CA ALA A 39 4.51 6.63 6.09
C ALA A 39 3.82 6.15 4.80
N SER A 40 2.77 6.84 4.34
CA SER A 40 1.98 6.43 3.16
C SER A 40 2.83 6.20 1.91
N PRO A 41 3.75 7.08 1.49
CA PRO A 41 4.54 6.86 0.28
C PRO A 41 5.33 5.54 0.32
N ILE A 42 5.84 5.14 1.49
CA ILE A 42 6.57 3.89 1.67
C ILE A 42 5.62 2.69 1.54
N LEU A 43 4.45 2.76 2.17
CA LEU A 43 3.43 1.73 2.08
C LEU A 43 2.94 1.56 0.63
N PHE A 44 2.61 2.65 -0.05
CA PHE A 44 2.20 2.63 -1.45
C PHE A 44 3.33 2.09 -2.34
N TYR A 45 4.58 2.47 -2.08
CA TYR A 45 5.72 1.92 -2.83
C TYR A 45 5.81 0.40 -2.72
N ILE A 46 5.59 -0.18 -1.55
CA ILE A 46 5.67 -1.63 -1.33
C ILE A 46 4.48 -2.34 -1.99
N PHE A 47 3.25 -1.87 -1.74
CA PHE A 47 2.03 -2.57 -2.19
C PHE A 47 1.68 -2.31 -3.66
N TYR A 48 2.21 -1.25 -4.26
CA TYR A 48 2.01 -0.88 -5.67
C TYR A 48 3.32 -0.87 -6.49
N TYR A 49 4.39 -1.47 -5.96
CA TYR A 49 5.70 -1.49 -6.64
C TYR A 49 5.61 -1.96 -8.09
N GLU A 50 4.83 -3.03 -8.34
CA GLU A 50 4.67 -3.62 -9.65
C GLU A 50 4.03 -2.67 -10.67
N ASP A 51 3.22 -1.73 -10.21
CA ASP A 51 2.47 -0.78 -11.04
C ASP A 51 3.21 0.53 -11.25
N LEU A 52 4.30 0.76 -10.51
CA LEU A 52 5.15 1.92 -10.73
C LEU A 52 5.79 1.86 -12.12
N PRO A 53 5.96 3.01 -12.79
CA PRO A 53 6.74 3.09 -14.02
C PRO A 53 8.18 2.64 -13.77
N GLU A 54 8.80 2.04 -14.78
CA GLU A 54 10.16 1.49 -14.66
C GLU A 54 11.21 2.52 -14.23
N SER A 55 10.98 3.80 -14.51
CA SER A 55 11.82 4.92 -14.07
C SER A 55 11.88 5.10 -12.53
N LEU A 56 10.81 4.71 -11.83
CA LEU A 56 10.70 4.81 -10.36
C LEU A 56 11.00 3.47 -9.66
N LYS A 57 10.99 2.38 -10.41
CA LYS A 57 11.43 1.08 -9.92
C LYS A 57 12.94 1.14 -9.73
N LYS A 58 13.41 0.86 -8.50
CA LYS A 58 14.83 0.67 -8.24
C LYS A 58 15.31 -0.42 -9.21
N LYS A 59 16.24 -0.11 -10.13
CA LYS A 59 16.84 -1.14 -10.99
C LYS A 59 17.43 -2.19 -10.06
N LYS A 60 16.84 -3.39 -10.03
CA LYS A 60 17.51 -4.56 -9.45
C LYS A 60 18.76 -4.75 -10.29
N LYS A 61 19.90 -4.38 -9.73
CA LYS A 61 21.21 -4.68 -10.28
C LYS A 61 21.51 -6.15 -10.05
#